data_AF-A0A0F0CF75-F1
#
_entry.id   AF-A0A0F0CF75-F1
#
_cell.length_a   1.000
_cell.length_b   1.000
_cell.length_c   1.000
_cell.angle_alpha   90.00
_cell.angle_beta   90.00
_cell.angle_gamma   90.00
#
_symmetry.space_group_name_H-M   'P 1'
#
loop_
_entity.id
_entity.type
_entity.pdbx_description
1 polymer ?
#
loop_
_entity_poly.entity_id
_entity_poly.type
_entity_poly.pdbx_seq_one_letter_code
_entity_poly.pdbx_strand_id
1 'polypeptide(L)'
;MDWLVDLFNKLLVFLYQLLISLVNMLKDLFFWAVEQIMAMVNLLLSGVFSLFAPVDMSQYMTSIPPTVAWVMAAVGVPQCLSIILAAITVRLMLQLIPFTRLGS
;
A
#
# COMPACT_ATOMS: atom_id res chain seq x y z
N MET A 1 10.81 -35.91 -45.92
CA MET A 1 10.79 -36.41 -44.52
C MET A 1 11.09 -35.29 -43.52
N ASP A 2 11.84 -34.26 -43.90
CA ASP A 2 12.20 -33.13 -43.00
C ASP A 2 11.01 -32.33 -42.47
N TRP A 3 9.97 -32.14 -43.26
CA TRP A 3 8.77 -31.41 -42.82
C TRP A 3 8.09 -32.04 -41.58
N LEU A 4 8.16 -33.37 -41.46
CA LEU A 4 7.52 -34.12 -40.39
C LEU A 4 8.36 -34.02 -39.09
N VAL A 5 9.68 -34.02 -39.25
CA VAL A 5 10.65 -33.79 -38.16
C VAL A 5 10.55 -32.35 -37.63
N ASP A 6 10.42 -31.36 -38.51
CA ASP A 6 10.22 -29.97 -38.12
C ASP A 6 8.90 -29.74 -37.39
N LEU A 7 7.83 -30.40 -37.81
CA LEU A 7 6.52 -30.32 -37.16
C LEU A 7 6.57 -30.93 -35.75
N PHE A 8 7.32 -32.03 -35.58
CA PHE A 8 7.53 -32.66 -34.28
C PHE A 8 8.42 -31.82 -33.35
N ASN A 9 9.47 -31.18 -33.89
CA ASN A 9 10.32 -30.27 -33.13
C ASN A 9 9.53 -29.03 -32.64
N LYS A 10 8.68 -28.45 -33.50
CA LYS A 10 7.79 -27.34 -33.09
C LYS A 10 6.80 -27.75 -32.01
N LEU A 11 6.26 -28.97 -32.09
CA LEU A 11 5.39 -29.52 -31.05
C LEU A 11 6.12 -29.67 -29.70
N LEU A 12 7.35 -30.19 -29.71
CA LEU A 12 8.16 -30.33 -28.50
C LEU A 12 8.51 -28.98 -27.85
N VAL A 13 8.87 -27.99 -28.67
CA VAL A 13 9.15 -26.62 -28.21
C VAL A 13 7.89 -26.00 -27.62
N PHE A 14 6.73 -26.19 -28.23
CA PHE A 14 5.45 -25.71 -27.71
C PHE A 14 5.12 -26.32 -26.34
N LEU A 15 5.27 -27.65 -26.18
CA LEU A 15 5.07 -28.35 -24.90
C LEU A 15 6.02 -27.84 -23.81
N TYR A 16 7.29 -27.61 -24.16
CA TYR A 16 8.29 -27.07 -23.23
C TYR A 16 7.97 -25.63 -22.80
N GLN A 17 7.59 -24.76 -23.73
CA GLN A 17 7.18 -23.38 -23.43
C GLN A 17 5.89 -23.35 -22.59
N LEU A 18 4.94 -24.25 -22.84
CA LEU A 18 3.71 -24.37 -22.06
C LEU A 18 4.02 -24.73 -20.59
N LEU A 19 4.93 -25.67 -20.36
CA LEU A 19 5.36 -26.04 -19.00
C LEU A 19 6.01 -24.85 -18.27
N ILE A 20 6.92 -24.11 -18.93
CA ILE A 20 7.57 -22.95 -18.33
C ILE A 20 6.56 -21.84 -18.04
N SER A 21 5.63 -21.58 -18.97
CA SER A 21 4.56 -20.60 -18.79
C SER A 21 3.71 -20.90 -17.56
N LEU A 22 3.33 -22.17 -17.37
CA LEU A 22 2.59 -22.62 -16.18
C LEU A 22 3.36 -22.38 -14.88
N VAL A 23 4.66 -22.70 -14.85
CA VAL A 23 5.50 -22.44 -13.67
C VAL A 23 5.66 -20.95 -13.39
N ASN A 24 5.75 -20.11 -14.43
CA ASN A 24 5.83 -18.66 -14.28
C ASN A 24 4.50 -18.09 -13.74
N MET A 25 3.36 -18.56 -14.25
CA MET A 25 2.04 -18.17 -13.76
C MET A 25 1.86 -18.51 -12.27
N LEU A 26 2.37 -19.66 -11.83
CA LEU A 26 2.30 -20.06 -10.41
C LEU A 26 3.12 -19.11 -9.51
N LYS A 27 4.30 -18.67 -9.98
CA LYS A 27 5.12 -17.69 -9.24
C LYS A 27 4.45 -16.33 -9.20
N ASP A 28 3.82 -15.91 -10.30
CA ASP A 28 3.09 -14.64 -10.39
C ASP A 28 1.89 -14.62 -9.42
N LEU A 29 1.20 -15.75 -9.24
CA LEU A 29 0.12 -15.88 -8.27
C LEU A 29 0.58 -15.58 -6.82
N PHE A 30 1.81 -15.95 -6.45
CA PHE A 30 2.36 -15.65 -5.12
C PHE A 30 2.62 -14.15 -4.95
N PHE A 31 3.19 -13.49 -5.96
CA PHE A 31 3.38 -12.04 -5.92
C PHE A 31 2.04 -11.29 -5.90
N TRP A 32 1.05 -11.75 -6.66
CA TRP A 32 -0.30 -11.21 -6.61
C TRP A 32 -0.93 -11.33 -5.23
N ALA A 33 -0.77 -12.45 -4.52
CA ALA A 33 -1.28 -12.62 -3.17
C ALA A 33 -0.65 -11.63 -2.17
N VAL A 34 0.65 -11.37 -2.28
CA VAL A 34 1.34 -10.36 -1.46
C VAL A 34 0.85 -8.94 -1.76
N GLU A 35 0.64 -8.62 -3.05
CA GLU A 35 0.09 -7.34 -3.48
C GLU A 35 -1.32 -7.11 -2.88
N GLN A 36 -2.18 -8.13 -2.87
CA GLN A 36 -3.52 -8.04 -2.26
C GLN A 36 -3.47 -7.72 -0.77
N ILE A 37 -2.51 -8.29 -0.03
CA ILE A 37 -2.33 -7.99 1.40
C ILE A 37 -1.92 -6.53 1.59
N MET A 38 -0.98 -6.02 0.79
CA MET A 38 -0.56 -4.61 0.85
C MET A 38 -1.69 -3.66 0.46
N ALA A 39 -2.51 -4.01 -0.54
CA ALA A 39 -3.69 -3.26 -0.92
C ALA A 39 -4.73 -3.20 0.22
N MET A 40 -4.96 -4.30 0.94
CA MET A 40 -5.84 -4.30 2.11
C MET A 40 -5.32 -3.39 3.23
N VAL A 41 -4.01 -3.40 3.51
CA VAL A 41 -3.40 -2.50 4.50
C VAL A 41 -3.59 -1.03 4.11
N ASN A 42 -3.39 -0.69 2.83
CA ASN A 42 -3.62 0.66 2.34
C ASN A 42 -5.09 1.12 2.47
N LEU A 43 -6.05 0.22 2.24
CA LEU A 43 -7.48 0.50 2.46
C LEU A 43 -7.81 0.75 3.93
N LEU A 44 -7.29 -0.09 4.84
CA LEU A 44 -7.48 0.10 6.28
C LEU A 44 -6.86 1.41 6.76
N LEU A 45 -5.64 1.69 6.30
CA LEU A 45 -4.94 2.92 6.64
C LEU A 45 -5.71 4.16 6.13
N SER A 46 -6.24 4.12 4.91
CA SER A 46 -7.09 5.19 4.36
C SER A 46 -8.39 5.38 5.14
N GLY A 47 -8.99 4.30 5.64
CA GLY A 47 -10.16 4.34 6.52
C GLY A 47 -9.86 4.95 7.90
N VAL A 48 -8.68 4.71 8.43
CA VAL A 48 -8.21 5.36 9.66
C VAL A 48 -7.96 6.86 9.40
N PHE A 49 -7.32 7.22 8.30
CA PHE A 49 -7.10 8.62 7.92
C PHE A 49 -8.40 9.41 7.74
N SER A 50 -9.44 8.81 7.15
CA SER A 50 -10.70 9.50 6.90
C SER A 50 -11.45 9.83 8.20
N LEU A 51 -11.30 9.01 9.25
CA LEU A 51 -11.81 9.31 10.59
C LEU A 51 -11.09 10.49 11.25
N PHE A 52 -9.86 10.81 10.80
CA PHE A 52 -9.05 11.93 11.28
C PHE A 52 -9.00 13.12 10.30
N ALA A 53 -9.83 13.11 9.25
CA ALA A 53 -10.00 14.19 8.29
C ALA A 53 -10.48 15.56 8.81
N PRO A 54 -10.95 15.76 10.07
CA PRO A 54 -11.30 17.11 10.53
C PRO A 54 -10.12 18.10 10.62
N VAL A 55 -8.87 17.69 10.39
CA VAL A 55 -7.71 18.60 10.44
C VAL A 55 -6.92 18.53 9.13
N ASP A 56 -7.20 19.49 8.25
CA ASP A 56 -6.68 19.56 6.89
C ASP A 56 -5.16 19.89 6.87
N MET A 57 -4.33 18.84 6.96
CA MET A 57 -2.86 18.93 6.86
C MET A 57 -2.37 19.29 5.45
N SER A 58 -3.26 19.28 4.44
CA SER A 58 -2.95 19.70 3.07
C SER A 58 -2.45 21.15 3.03
N GLN A 59 -2.95 21.98 3.93
CA GLN A 59 -2.61 23.39 4.02
C GLN A 59 -1.14 23.65 4.41
N TYR A 60 -0.48 22.71 5.10
CA TYR A 60 0.94 22.80 5.46
C TYR A 60 1.85 22.20 4.38
N MET A 61 1.36 21.23 3.62
CA MET A 61 2.11 20.56 2.55
C MET A 61 2.35 21.47 1.33
N THR A 62 1.48 22.46 1.08
CA THR A 62 1.61 23.43 -0.02
C THR A 62 2.78 24.41 0.16
N SER A 63 3.28 24.56 1.39
CA SER A 63 4.44 25.41 1.69
C SER A 63 5.79 24.72 1.44
N ILE A 64 5.79 23.41 1.20
CA ILE A 64 7.00 22.59 1.06
C ILE A 64 7.38 22.51 -0.43
N PRO A 65 8.63 22.82 -0.80
CA PRO A 65 9.10 22.68 -2.17
C PRO A 65 8.85 21.26 -2.73
N PRO A 66 8.42 21.11 -4.00
CA PRO A 66 7.97 19.83 -4.57
C PRO A 66 8.99 18.69 -4.45
N THR A 67 10.28 19.00 -4.56
CA THR A 67 11.38 18.04 -4.42
C THR A 67 11.47 17.44 -3.02
N VAL A 68 11.15 18.23 -1.99
CA VAL A 68 11.16 17.80 -0.58
C VAL A 68 9.86 17.09 -0.23
N ALA A 69 8.73 17.53 -0.79
CA ALA A 69 7.42 16.90 -0.60
C ALA A 69 7.41 15.43 -1.06
N TRP A 70 8.06 15.11 -2.18
CA TRP A 70 8.16 13.72 -2.67
C TRP A 70 8.96 12.83 -1.70
N VAL A 71 10.09 13.32 -1.19
CA VAL A 71 10.89 12.58 -0.21
C VAL A 71 10.12 12.39 1.10
N MET A 72 9.41 13.42 1.56
CA MET A 72 8.57 13.33 2.76
C MET A 72 7.41 12.35 2.61
N ALA A 73 6.80 12.28 1.42
CA ALA A 73 5.78 11.29 1.10
C ALA A 73 6.35 9.86 1.07
N ALA A 74 7.54 9.66 0.48
CA ALA A 74 8.21 8.37 0.43
C ALA A 74 8.65 7.85 1.82
N VAL A 75 9.06 8.76 2.71
CA VAL A 75 9.45 8.44 4.10
C VAL A 75 8.25 8.21 5.01
N GLY A 76 7.04 8.56 4.56
CA GLY A 76 5.81 8.36 5.34
C GLY A 76 5.56 9.45 6.40
N VAL A 77 6.15 10.63 6.23
CA VAL A 77 6.00 11.76 7.16
C VAL A 77 4.54 12.21 7.31
N PRO A 78 3.74 12.31 6.22
CA PRO A 78 2.31 12.63 6.34
C PRO A 78 1.54 11.66 7.23
N GLN A 79 1.89 10.38 7.15
CA GLN A 79 1.28 9.30 7.93
C GLN A 79 1.62 9.45 9.42
N CYS A 80 2.90 9.67 9.75
CA CYS A 80 3.34 9.91 11.12
C CYS A 80 2.66 11.13 11.77
N LEU A 81 2.52 12.22 11.01
CA LEU A 81 1.93 13.45 11.52
C LEU A 81 0.43 13.27 11.85
N SER A 82 -0.29 12.52 11.03
CA SER A 82 -1.69 12.18 11.30
C SER A 82 -1.88 11.37 12.59
N ILE A 83 -0.95 10.46 12.91
CA ILE A 83 -1.02 9.60 14.10
C ILE A 83 -0.83 10.46 15.35
N ILE A 84 0.12 11.39 15.31
CA ILE A 84 0.35 12.35 16.40
C ILE A 84 -0.91 13.20 16.60
N LEU A 85 -1.51 13.69 15.52
CA LEU A 85 -2.68 14.56 15.57
C LEU A 85 -3.94 13.81 16.04
N ALA A 86 -4.11 12.56 15.61
CA ALA A 86 -5.10 11.64 16.13
C ALA A 86 -4.95 11.43 17.64
N ALA A 87 -3.73 11.17 18.11
CA ALA A 87 -3.45 11.00 19.54
C ALA A 87 -3.75 12.26 20.36
N ILE A 88 -3.44 13.45 19.83
CA ILE A 88 -3.77 14.73 20.47
C ILE A 88 -5.29 14.95 20.47
N THR A 89 -5.98 14.65 19.38
CA THR A 89 -7.44 14.79 19.27
C THR A 89 -8.15 13.87 20.26
N VAL A 90 -7.73 12.60 20.35
CA VAL A 90 -8.24 11.66 21.35
C VAL A 90 -7.96 12.17 22.76
N ARG A 91 -6.76 12.70 23.01
CA ARG A 91 -6.42 13.31 24.31
C ARG A 91 -7.35 14.48 24.66
N LEU A 92 -7.67 15.36 23.71
CA LEU A 92 -8.58 16.49 23.93
C LEU A 92 -10.04 16.05 24.11
N MET A 93 -10.48 15.02 23.36
CA MET A 93 -11.82 14.45 23.48
C MET A 93 -12.01 13.72 24.81
N LEU A 94 -11.04 12.91 25.25
CA LEU A 94 -11.08 12.27 26.55
C LEU A 94 -11.12 13.31 27.66
N GLN A 95 -10.35 14.40 27.53
CA GLN A 95 -10.35 15.53 28.47
C GLN A 95 -11.70 16.25 28.59
N LEU A 96 -12.64 16.03 27.67
CA LEU A 96 -14.02 16.54 27.75
C LEU A 96 -14.93 15.65 28.61
N ILE A 97 -14.56 14.37 28.77
CA ILE A 97 -15.18 13.46 29.73
C ILE A 97 -14.60 13.83 31.11
N PRO A 98 -15.44 14.21 32.10
CA PRO A 98 -15.01 14.78 33.37
C PRO A 98 -14.14 13.85 34.25
N PHE A 99 -13.93 12.61 33.84
CA PHE A 99 -13.07 11.64 34.52
C PHE A 99 -11.61 11.61 34.02
N THR A 100 -11.23 12.47 33.05
CA THR A 100 -9.81 12.57 32.62
C THR A 100 -9.24 14.01 32.57
N ARG A 101 -9.97 15.02 33.06
CA ARG A 101 -9.48 16.38 33.28
C ARG A 101 -10.28 16.99 34.45
N LEU A 102 -9.74 17.31 35.61
CA LEU A 102 -8.45 17.86 35.97
C LEU A 102 -7.92 17.02 37.14
N GLY A 103 -6.70 16.48 37.02
CA GLY A 103 -5.97 16.13 38.22
C GLY A 103 -5.85 17.39 39.08
N SER A 104 -6.60 17.44 40.17
CA SER A 104 -5.91 17.44 41.46
C SER A 104 -5.06 16.18 41.57
#